data_AF-A0A5C6RV32-F1
#
_entry.id   AF-A0A5C6RV32-F1
#
_cell.length_a   1.000
_cell.length_b   1.000
_cell.length_c   1.000
_cell.angle_alpha   90.00
_cell.angle_beta   90.00
_cell.angle_gamma   90.00
#
_symmetry.space_group_name_H-M   'P 1'
#
loop_
_entity.id
_entity.type
_entity.pdbx_description
1 polymer ?
#
loop_
_entity_poly.entity_id
_entity_poly.type
_entity_poly.pdbx_seq_one_letter_code
_entity_poly.pdbx_strand_id
1 'polypeptide(L)'
;MLHVVYENDEEILNSKKQVIPTIELKYLIADNVIENYQSLNQSKSWVPCANQIGIVDSFTINSWLERLAYERLERKSEEIKGVHFQNNNDWESTFYQLLFKYFGLKVNALPFELLAKNTPLNILEKHRNRLSIEAILFGQAGFLNENKEEEYYLKLKKEYDFLKIKFQLTPLNHSVWKFLRLRPYNFPTIRIAQLAQLITLNPRMFNQFLNAKKLKEIQDILSVSASSFWDNHFNFESKSKQENQKKLGAQTINNLIINVIIPVTFLYGKTINNEDIVVKSLNWLEELKSENNSIILNWKALKINANNALQSQALIELKNNYCSKKKCLNCSIGNKLLKQSN
;
A
#
# COMPACT_ATOMS: atom_id res chain seq x y z
N MET A 1 -19.37 -40.06 12.49
CA MET A 1 -18.23 -39.54 11.73
C MET A 1 -18.35 -40.13 10.33
N LEU A 2 -18.48 -39.30 9.31
CA LEU A 2 -18.50 -39.73 7.91
C LEU A 2 -17.07 -39.59 7.38
N HIS A 3 -16.51 -40.67 6.85
CA HIS A 3 -15.23 -40.65 6.18
C HIS A 3 -15.44 -40.34 4.69
N VAL A 4 -14.59 -39.49 4.12
CA VAL A 4 -14.71 -39.03 2.73
C VAL A 4 -13.38 -39.32 2.04
N VAL A 5 -13.40 -40.18 1.02
CA VAL A 5 -12.20 -40.61 0.29
C VAL A 5 -12.41 -40.43 -1.21
N TYR A 6 -11.31 -40.31 -1.96
CA TYR A 6 -11.41 -40.30 -3.42
C TYR A 6 -11.81 -41.68 -3.93
N GLU A 7 -11.05 -42.72 -3.57
CA GLU A 7 -11.34 -44.12 -3.87
C GLU A 7 -11.46 -44.89 -2.54
N ASN A 8 -12.46 -45.76 -2.42
CA ASN A 8 -12.66 -46.59 -1.23
C ASN A 8 -12.07 -47.99 -1.47
N ASP A 9 -10.74 -48.05 -1.44
CA ASP A 9 -9.94 -49.24 -1.71
C ASP A 9 -9.73 -50.16 -0.50
N GLU A 10 -9.90 -49.64 0.72
CA GLU A 10 -9.77 -50.40 1.97
C GLU A 10 -10.89 -50.12 2.98
N GLU A 11 -11.33 -51.17 3.69
CA GLU A 11 -12.33 -51.04 4.75
C GLU A 11 -11.68 -50.59 6.07
N ILE A 12 -12.03 -49.38 6.54
CA ILE A 12 -11.51 -48.83 7.80
C ILE A 12 -12.50 -49.08 8.95
N LEU A 13 -11.97 -49.68 10.02
CA LEU A 13 -12.72 -49.96 11.25
C LEU A 13 -12.41 -48.93 12.34
N ASN A 14 -13.41 -48.57 13.14
CA ASN A 14 -13.21 -47.75 14.34
C ASN A 14 -12.63 -48.58 15.51
N SER A 15 -12.36 -47.93 16.64
CA SER A 15 -11.85 -48.60 17.87
C SER A 15 -12.78 -49.67 18.45
N LYS A 16 -14.04 -49.73 18.00
CA LYS A 16 -15.03 -50.76 18.34
C LYS A 16 -15.19 -51.84 17.26
N LYS A 17 -14.27 -51.90 16.27
CA LYS A 17 -14.30 -52.82 15.13
C LYS A 17 -15.53 -52.69 14.23
N GLN A 18 -16.14 -51.50 14.16
CA GLN A 18 -17.26 -51.23 13.25
C GLN A 18 -16.76 -50.47 12.02
N VAL A 19 -17.29 -50.83 10.85
CA VAL A 19 -17.01 -50.12 9.59
C VAL A 19 -17.40 -48.65 9.73
N ILE A 20 -16.48 -47.77 9.37
CA ILE A 20 -16.77 -46.34 9.34
C ILE A 20 -17.58 -46.06 8.08
N PRO A 21 -18.76 -45.42 8.18
CA PRO A 21 -19.50 -44.97 7.00
C PRO A 21 -18.60 -44.09 6.13
N THR A 22 -18.36 -44.53 4.90
CA THR A 22 -17.45 -43.88 3.96
C THR A 22 -18.19 -43.51 2.68
N ILE A 23 -17.98 -42.29 2.19
CA ILE A 23 -18.44 -41.85 0.87
C ILE A 23 -17.24 -41.78 -0.07
N GLU A 24 -17.38 -42.43 -1.23
CA GLU A 24 -16.39 -42.43 -2.30
C GLU A 24 -16.70 -41.33 -3.31
N LEU A 25 -15.70 -40.52 -3.66
CA LEU A 25 -15.85 -39.38 -4.58
C LEU A 25 -15.45 -39.68 -6.02
N LYS A 26 -14.75 -40.78 -6.31
CA LYS A 26 -14.21 -41.13 -7.64
C LYS A 26 -15.25 -41.03 -8.74
N TYR A 27 -16.46 -41.53 -8.49
CA TYR A 27 -17.57 -41.52 -9.43
C TYR A 27 -18.47 -40.28 -9.35
N LEU A 28 -18.20 -39.38 -8.40
CA LEU A 28 -18.97 -38.15 -8.17
C LEU A 28 -18.24 -36.91 -8.72
N ILE A 29 -16.96 -37.04 -9.07
CA ILE A 29 -16.14 -35.98 -9.67
C ILE A 29 -15.88 -36.36 -11.12
N ALA A 30 -16.29 -35.50 -12.06
CA ALA A 30 -16.02 -35.74 -13.47
C ALA A 30 -14.51 -35.67 -13.77
N ASP A 31 -13.99 -36.60 -14.57
CA ASP A 31 -12.55 -36.75 -14.86
C ASP A 31 -11.93 -35.46 -15.42
N ASN A 32 -12.67 -34.74 -16.29
CA ASN A 32 -12.23 -33.47 -16.85
C ASN A 32 -11.91 -32.42 -15.77
N VAL A 33 -12.59 -32.43 -14.63
CA VAL A 33 -12.32 -31.50 -13.51
C VAL A 33 -10.94 -31.79 -12.92
N ILE A 34 -10.58 -33.07 -12.79
CA ILE A 34 -9.28 -33.51 -12.25
C ILE A 34 -8.17 -33.15 -13.25
N GLU A 35 -8.37 -33.44 -14.53
CA GLU A 35 -7.43 -33.09 -15.60
C GLU A 35 -7.20 -31.58 -15.70
N ASN A 36 -8.28 -30.79 -15.70
CA ASN A 36 -8.21 -29.33 -15.74
C ASN A 36 -7.47 -28.78 -14.51
N TYR A 37 -7.73 -29.34 -13.32
CA TYR A 37 -7.01 -28.96 -12.11
C TYR A 37 -5.52 -29.28 -12.21
N GLN A 38 -5.15 -30.48 -12.68
CA GLN A 38 -3.76 -30.86 -12.87
C GLN A 38 -3.07 -29.94 -13.88
N SER A 39 -3.73 -29.62 -15.00
CA SER A 39 -3.22 -28.68 -16.01
C SER A 39 -2.92 -27.30 -15.42
N LEU A 40 -3.87 -26.71 -14.68
CA LEU A 40 -3.67 -25.42 -13.99
C LEU A 40 -2.54 -25.52 -12.95
N ASN A 41 -2.52 -26.58 -12.15
CA ASN A 41 -1.54 -26.74 -11.08
C ASN A 41 -0.13 -27.01 -11.61
N GLN A 42 0.03 -27.68 -12.75
CA GLN A 42 1.33 -27.99 -13.36
C GLN A 42 1.83 -26.90 -14.32
N SER A 43 0.97 -25.94 -14.68
CA SER A 43 1.31 -24.81 -15.53
C SER A 43 2.57 -24.06 -15.05
N LYS A 44 3.48 -23.81 -15.99
CA LYS A 44 4.71 -23.00 -15.81
C LYS A 44 4.54 -21.56 -16.30
N SER A 45 3.36 -21.21 -16.78
CA SER A 45 3.06 -19.86 -17.25
C SER A 45 3.07 -18.85 -16.09
N TRP A 46 3.17 -17.56 -16.43
CA TRP A 46 3.23 -16.48 -15.44
C TRP A 46 2.04 -16.47 -14.46
N VAL A 47 0.86 -16.86 -14.95
CA VAL A 47 -0.29 -17.27 -14.12
C VAL A 47 -0.81 -18.62 -14.61
N PRO A 48 -1.36 -19.48 -13.73
CA PRO A 48 -1.81 -20.82 -14.08
C PRO A 48 -2.73 -20.87 -15.30
N CYS A 49 -3.72 -19.98 -15.35
CA CYS A 49 -4.75 -19.93 -16.38
C CYS A 49 -4.35 -19.18 -17.65
N ALA A 50 -3.09 -18.73 -17.81
CA ALA A 50 -2.70 -17.80 -18.88
C ALA A 50 -3.14 -18.26 -20.29
N ASN A 51 -3.05 -19.56 -20.58
CA ASN A 51 -3.37 -20.10 -21.90
C ASN A 51 -4.88 -20.29 -22.14
N GLN A 52 -5.69 -20.27 -21.08
CA GLN A 52 -7.13 -20.54 -21.10
C GLN A 52 -7.97 -19.33 -20.68
N ILE A 53 -7.34 -18.26 -20.19
CA ILE A 53 -8.05 -17.10 -19.61
C ILE A 53 -8.98 -16.42 -20.62
N GLY A 54 -8.68 -16.51 -21.92
CA GLY A 54 -9.52 -15.96 -22.98
C GLY A 54 -10.88 -16.66 -23.15
N ILE A 55 -11.07 -17.85 -22.55
CA ILE A 55 -12.34 -18.60 -22.58
C ILE A 55 -13.30 -18.06 -21.49
N VAL A 56 -12.77 -17.38 -20.47
CA VAL A 56 -13.58 -16.87 -19.37
C VAL A 56 -14.25 -15.56 -19.78
N ASP A 57 -15.57 -15.49 -19.61
CA ASP A 57 -16.36 -14.31 -19.95
C ASP A 57 -15.98 -13.09 -19.07
N SER A 58 -16.14 -11.90 -19.64
CA SER A 58 -15.76 -10.64 -19.00
C SER A 58 -16.54 -10.38 -17.70
N PHE A 59 -17.79 -10.85 -17.60
CA PHE A 59 -18.61 -10.73 -16.40
C PHE A 59 -17.99 -11.49 -15.22
N THR A 60 -17.56 -12.74 -15.44
CA THR A 60 -16.88 -13.56 -14.43
C THR A 60 -15.57 -12.90 -13.99
N ILE A 61 -14.80 -12.32 -14.92
CA ILE A 61 -13.56 -11.64 -14.58
C ILE A 61 -13.85 -10.36 -13.76
N ASN A 62 -14.75 -9.50 -14.23
CA ASN A 62 -15.04 -8.22 -13.58
C ASN A 62 -15.62 -8.40 -12.17
N SER A 63 -16.60 -9.29 -12.00
CA SER A 63 -17.17 -9.61 -10.68
C SER A 63 -16.12 -10.16 -9.70
N TRP A 64 -15.16 -10.94 -10.21
CA TRP A 64 -14.05 -11.42 -9.41
C TRP A 64 -13.09 -10.29 -9.02
N LEU A 65 -12.80 -9.36 -9.94
CA LEU A 65 -11.96 -8.20 -9.63
C LEU A 65 -12.59 -7.28 -8.58
N GLU A 66 -13.90 -7.04 -8.63
CA GLU A 66 -14.62 -6.28 -7.59
C GLU A 66 -14.44 -6.91 -6.21
N ARG A 67 -14.67 -8.22 -6.11
CA ARG A 67 -14.46 -8.97 -4.85
C ARG A 67 -13.01 -8.88 -4.38
N LEU A 68 -12.04 -9.01 -5.28
CA LEU A 68 -10.61 -8.95 -4.93
C LEU A 68 -10.15 -7.55 -4.52
N ALA A 69 -10.74 -6.50 -5.08
CA ALA A 69 -10.47 -5.14 -4.61
C ALA A 69 -10.90 -4.97 -3.15
N TYR A 70 -12.10 -5.44 -2.81
CA TYR A 70 -12.59 -5.44 -1.43
C TYR A 70 -11.71 -6.30 -0.51
N GLU A 71 -11.39 -7.54 -0.91
CA GLU A 71 -10.51 -8.44 -0.15
C GLU A 71 -9.13 -7.80 0.11
N ARG A 72 -8.58 -7.09 -0.88
CA ARG A 72 -7.32 -6.38 -0.71
C ARG A 72 -7.41 -5.25 0.32
N LEU A 73 -8.52 -4.50 0.34
CA LEU A 73 -8.73 -3.44 1.34
C LEU A 73 -8.89 -4.02 2.74
N GLU A 74 -9.62 -5.12 2.90
CA GLU A 74 -9.72 -5.84 4.19
C GLU A 74 -8.33 -6.32 4.64
N ARG A 75 -7.54 -6.94 3.76
CA ARG A 75 -6.19 -7.38 4.09
C ARG A 75 -5.26 -6.21 4.46
N LYS A 76 -5.36 -5.08 3.75
CA LYS A 76 -4.61 -3.86 4.10
C LYS A 76 -5.06 -3.26 5.41
N SER A 77 -6.35 -3.38 5.72
CA SER A 77 -6.93 -2.91 6.98
C SER A 77 -6.35 -3.63 8.18
N GLU A 78 -6.01 -4.92 8.08
CA GLU A 78 -5.33 -5.64 9.18
C GLU A 78 -3.97 -5.03 9.54
N GLU A 79 -3.18 -4.60 8.55
CA GLU A 79 -1.91 -3.89 8.81
C GLU A 79 -2.17 -2.56 9.54
N ILE A 80 -3.24 -1.84 9.16
CA ILE A 80 -3.60 -0.54 9.73
C ILE A 80 -4.14 -0.69 11.15
N LYS A 81 -4.97 -1.71 11.43
CA LYS A 81 -5.46 -2.03 12.78
C LYS A 81 -4.31 -2.22 13.76
N GLY A 82 -3.24 -2.90 13.34
CA GLY A 82 -2.03 -3.06 14.16
C GLY A 82 -1.35 -1.73 14.51
N VAL A 83 -1.21 -0.83 13.53
CA VAL A 83 -0.65 0.53 13.77
C VAL A 83 -1.59 1.37 14.63
N HIS A 84 -2.89 1.26 14.41
CA HIS A 84 -3.92 1.97 15.16
C HIS A 84 -3.91 1.60 16.64
N PHE A 85 -3.84 0.30 16.93
CA PHE A 85 -3.70 -0.21 18.29
C PHE A 85 -2.40 0.30 18.96
N GLN A 86 -1.26 0.28 18.26
CA GLN A 86 0.01 0.82 18.77
C GLN A 86 -0.07 2.33 19.09
N ASN A 87 -0.97 3.06 18.45
CA ASN A 87 -1.20 4.49 18.67
C ASN A 87 -2.36 4.76 19.63
N ASN A 88 -2.73 3.81 20.50
CA ASN A 88 -3.83 3.94 21.46
C ASN A 88 -5.17 4.32 20.81
N ASN A 89 -5.43 3.79 19.62
CA ASN A 89 -6.62 4.07 18.81
C ASN A 89 -6.74 5.55 18.37
N ASP A 90 -5.62 6.25 18.24
CA ASP A 90 -5.59 7.61 17.67
C ASP A 90 -5.47 7.58 16.14
N TRP A 91 -6.54 7.97 15.45
CA TRP A 91 -6.58 7.99 13.99
C TRP A 91 -5.61 8.98 13.37
N GLU A 92 -5.38 10.12 14.00
CA GLU A 92 -4.52 11.17 13.48
C GLU A 92 -3.05 10.71 13.45
N SER A 93 -2.56 10.16 14.56
CA SER A 93 -1.21 9.57 14.67
C SER A 93 -1.04 8.35 13.76
N THR A 94 -2.08 7.54 13.63
CA THR A 94 -2.09 6.38 12.72
C THR A 94 -1.93 6.82 11.27
N PHE A 95 -2.75 7.79 10.85
CA PHE A 95 -2.68 8.36 9.51
C PHE A 95 -1.32 9.01 9.25
N TYR A 96 -0.81 9.78 10.20
CA TYR A 96 0.51 10.42 10.14
C TYR A 96 1.65 9.40 9.92
N GLN A 97 1.71 8.32 10.70
CA GLN A 97 2.75 7.30 10.57
C GLN A 97 2.68 6.55 9.23
N LEU A 98 1.46 6.21 8.79
CA LEU A 98 1.26 5.57 7.49
C LEU A 98 1.65 6.50 6.34
N LEU A 99 1.29 7.78 6.41
CA LEU A 99 1.67 8.77 5.42
C LEU A 99 3.18 8.84 5.27
N PHE A 100 3.92 8.95 6.37
CA PHE A 100 5.39 8.95 6.36
C PHE A 100 5.94 7.68 5.70
N LYS A 101 5.48 6.51 6.15
CA LYS A 101 5.91 5.22 5.61
C LYS A 101 5.80 5.16 4.09
N TYR A 102 4.68 5.61 3.51
CA TYR A 102 4.49 5.56 2.06
C TYR A 102 5.17 6.70 1.30
N PHE A 103 5.48 7.84 1.95
CA PHE A 103 6.41 8.84 1.39
C PHE A 103 7.82 8.26 1.15
N GLY A 104 8.23 7.28 1.96
CA GLY A 104 9.49 6.56 1.79
C GLY A 104 9.55 5.60 0.59
N LEU A 105 8.42 5.38 -0.09
CA LEU A 105 8.27 4.36 -1.14
C LEU A 105 8.80 2.99 -0.64
N LYS A 106 9.15 2.07 -1.55
CA LYS A 106 9.64 0.74 -1.15
C LYS A 106 10.98 0.78 -0.38
N VAL A 107 11.89 1.67 -0.77
CA VAL A 107 13.30 1.63 -0.30
C VAL A 107 13.46 2.27 1.08
N ASN A 108 12.79 3.39 1.34
CA ASN A 108 12.92 4.13 2.60
C ASN A 108 11.64 4.06 3.45
N ALA A 109 10.68 3.17 3.16
CA ALA A 109 9.46 3.03 3.97
C ALA A 109 9.73 2.88 5.47
N LEU A 110 10.66 1.99 5.84
CA LEU A 110 11.01 1.76 7.24
C LEU A 110 11.72 2.99 7.88
N PRO A 111 12.76 3.59 7.27
CA PRO A 111 13.33 4.85 7.76
C PRO A 111 12.30 5.96 7.99
N PHE A 112 11.34 6.14 7.08
CA PHE A 112 10.29 7.14 7.27
C PHE A 112 9.29 6.75 8.37
N GLU A 113 8.91 5.48 8.49
CA GLU A 113 8.06 5.01 9.59
C GLU A 113 8.74 5.23 10.95
N LEU A 114 10.05 4.95 11.05
CA LEU A 114 10.86 5.24 12.23
C LEU A 114 10.91 6.73 12.53
N LEU A 115 11.09 7.58 11.51
CA LEU A 115 11.10 9.03 11.68
C LEU A 115 9.78 9.53 12.27
N ALA A 116 8.64 9.02 11.79
CA ALA A 116 7.33 9.37 12.32
C ALA A 116 7.14 8.92 13.76
N LYS A 117 7.48 7.66 14.07
CA LYS A 117 7.37 7.12 15.44
C LYS A 117 8.25 7.87 16.44
N ASN A 118 9.43 8.30 15.99
CA ASN A 118 10.39 9.06 16.80
C ASN A 118 10.10 10.58 16.83
N THR A 119 9.16 11.05 16.00
CA THR A 119 8.75 12.47 15.95
C THR A 119 7.23 12.57 16.17
N PRO A 120 6.75 12.45 17.42
CA PRO A 120 5.32 12.49 17.71
C PRO A 120 4.62 13.70 17.11
N LEU A 121 3.45 13.47 16.50
CA LEU A 121 2.69 14.51 15.77
C LEU A 121 2.37 15.72 16.66
N ASN A 122 2.02 15.50 17.93
CA ASN A 122 1.73 16.55 18.90
C ASN A 122 2.89 17.54 19.14
N ILE A 123 4.13 17.18 18.78
CA ILE A 123 5.28 18.09 18.80
C ILE A 123 5.23 18.99 17.57
N LEU A 124 5.01 18.41 16.38
CA LEU A 124 4.93 19.16 15.13
C LEU A 124 3.73 20.12 15.11
N GLU A 125 2.59 19.74 15.69
CA GLU A 125 1.39 20.59 15.81
C GLU A 125 1.63 21.91 16.55
N LYS A 126 2.69 21.99 17.38
CA LYS A 126 3.05 23.20 18.14
C LYS A 126 3.74 24.26 17.27
N HIS A 127 4.02 23.95 16.01
CA HIS A 127 4.74 24.82 15.08
C HIS A 127 3.89 25.12 13.86
N ARG A 128 3.75 26.41 13.54
CA ARG A 128 2.99 26.88 12.36
C ARG A 128 3.86 27.31 11.20
N ASN A 129 5.16 27.47 11.43
CA ASN A 129 6.09 27.86 10.39
C ASN A 129 6.84 26.62 9.86
N ARG A 130 7.12 26.66 8.56
CA ARG A 130 7.78 25.56 7.85
C ARG A 130 9.19 25.28 8.34
N LEU A 131 9.96 26.33 8.68
CA LEU A 131 11.36 26.21 9.09
C LEU A 131 11.51 25.35 10.35
N SER A 132 10.67 25.57 11.37
CA SER A 132 10.70 24.76 12.60
C SER A 132 10.34 23.30 12.33
N ILE A 133 9.36 23.04 11.46
CA ILE A 133 8.99 21.66 11.09
C ILE A 133 10.12 20.99 10.30
N GLU A 134 10.73 21.69 9.34
CA GLU A 134 11.90 21.19 8.63
C GLU A 134 13.07 20.93 9.59
N ALA A 135 13.32 21.82 10.54
CA ALA A 135 14.39 21.67 11.53
C ALA A 135 14.17 20.42 12.39
N ILE A 136 12.95 20.20 12.90
CA ILE A 136 12.61 18.99 13.65
C ILE A 136 12.81 17.74 12.77
N LEU A 137 12.23 17.71 11.57
CA LEU A 137 12.26 16.49 10.74
C LEU A 137 13.68 16.17 10.24
N PHE A 138 14.44 17.15 9.76
CA PHE A 138 15.82 16.94 9.32
C PHE A 138 16.74 16.60 10.48
N GLY A 139 16.57 17.26 11.63
CA GLY A 139 17.31 16.96 12.84
C GLY A 139 17.03 15.55 13.35
N GLN A 140 15.75 15.17 13.47
CA GLN A 140 15.33 13.82 13.86
C GLN A 140 15.75 12.74 12.87
N ALA A 141 15.87 13.08 11.59
CA ALA A 141 16.42 12.19 10.58
C ALA A 141 17.96 12.08 10.63
N GLY A 142 18.64 12.89 11.46
CA GLY A 142 20.09 12.86 11.62
C GLY A 142 20.86 13.65 10.56
N PHE A 143 20.19 14.50 9.78
CA PHE A 143 20.82 15.28 8.70
C PHE A 143 21.51 16.56 9.18
N LEU A 144 21.32 17.00 10.44
CA LEU A 144 21.82 18.28 10.97
C LEU A 144 23.01 18.13 11.95
N ASN A 145 23.82 17.07 11.75
CA ASN A 145 24.94 16.71 12.62
C ASN A 145 26.32 17.12 12.07
N GLU A 146 26.40 17.58 10.82
CA GLU A 146 27.64 17.98 10.16
C GLU A 146 27.91 19.49 10.30
N ASN A 147 29.16 19.89 10.09
CA ASN A 147 29.54 21.30 9.99
C ASN A 147 29.43 21.72 8.51
N LYS A 148 28.45 22.59 8.20
CA LYS A 148 28.26 23.17 6.86
C LYS A 148 28.09 24.67 6.98
N GLU A 149 28.58 25.40 5.99
CA GLU A 149 28.53 26.87 5.96
C GLU A 149 27.25 27.41 5.29
N GLU A 150 26.46 26.54 4.67
CA GLU A 150 25.22 26.91 3.97
C GLU A 150 24.20 27.55 4.93
N GLU A 151 23.71 28.75 4.59
CA GLU A 151 22.92 29.59 5.49
C GLU A 151 21.61 28.91 5.92
N TYR A 152 20.93 28.26 4.97
CA TYR A 152 19.71 27.51 5.24
C TYR A 152 19.95 26.35 6.20
N TYR A 153 21.05 25.62 6.03
CA TYR A 153 21.44 24.52 6.92
C TYR A 153 21.71 25.03 8.34
N LEU A 154 22.47 26.12 8.49
CA LEU A 154 22.77 26.73 9.79
C LEU A 154 21.52 27.20 10.52
N LYS A 155 20.55 27.77 9.80
CA LYS A 155 19.24 28.15 10.37
C LYS A 155 18.49 26.93 10.90
N LEU A 156 18.38 25.86 10.11
CA LEU A 156 17.73 24.62 10.54
C LEU A 156 18.44 24.00 11.75
N LYS A 157 19.77 23.95 11.73
CA LYS A 157 20.57 23.38 12.82
C LYS A 157 20.37 24.13 14.12
N LYS A 158 20.46 25.47 14.10
CA LYS A 158 20.24 26.32 15.28
C LYS A 158 18.84 26.11 15.88
N GLU A 159 17.82 26.11 15.03
CA GLU A 159 16.44 25.88 15.45
C GLU A 159 16.27 24.47 16.04
N TYR A 160 16.81 23.44 15.38
CA TYR A 160 16.74 22.07 15.87
C TYR A 160 17.48 21.87 17.20
N ASP A 161 18.66 22.44 17.38
CA ASP A 161 19.43 22.30 18.62
C ASP A 161 18.64 22.84 19.83
N PHE A 162 17.89 23.94 19.65
CA PHE A 162 16.95 24.44 20.66
C PHE A 162 15.76 23.49 20.88
N LEU A 163 15.09 23.06 19.82
CA LEU A 163 13.89 22.22 19.90
C LEU A 163 14.18 20.81 20.43
N LYS A 164 15.36 20.27 20.12
CA LYS A 164 15.86 18.99 20.61
C LYS A 164 15.94 18.99 22.14
N ILE A 165 16.48 20.05 22.74
CA ILE A 165 16.56 20.19 24.20
C ILE A 165 15.14 20.38 24.76
N LYS A 166 14.35 21.29 24.18
CA LYS A 166 13.00 21.63 24.65
C LYS A 166 12.07 20.42 24.71
N PHE A 167 12.15 19.52 23.74
CA PHE A 167 11.27 18.36 23.61
C PHE A 167 11.98 17.03 23.87
N GLN A 168 13.23 17.06 24.37
CA GLN A 168 14.04 15.86 24.68
C GLN A 168 14.13 14.87 23.51
N LEU A 169 14.29 15.41 22.30
CA LEU A 169 14.24 14.60 21.10
C LEU A 169 15.56 13.83 20.88
N THR A 170 15.45 12.59 20.41
CA THR A 170 16.62 11.73 20.14
C THR A 170 16.69 11.38 18.66
N PRO A 171 17.65 11.90 17.87
CA PRO A 171 17.67 11.69 16.43
C PRO A 171 17.99 10.25 16.03
N LEU A 172 17.49 9.85 14.87
CA LEU A 172 17.90 8.63 14.18
C LEU A 172 19.36 8.76 13.68
N ASN A 173 20.00 7.61 13.49
CA ASN A 173 21.30 7.56 12.83
C ASN A 173 21.15 7.82 11.32
N HIS A 174 21.92 8.76 10.76
CA HIS A 174 21.88 9.11 9.33
C HIS A 174 22.02 7.90 8.39
N SER A 175 22.76 6.86 8.78
CA SER A 175 23.01 5.65 7.96
C SER A 175 21.77 4.81 7.63
N VAL A 176 20.64 5.03 8.32
CA VAL A 176 19.38 4.34 7.98
C VAL A 176 18.85 4.76 6.61
N TRP A 177 19.16 5.99 6.16
CA TRP A 177 18.67 6.54 4.91
C TRP A 177 19.43 5.99 3.71
N LYS A 178 18.67 5.49 2.72
CA LYS A 178 19.25 4.94 1.49
C LYS A 178 19.07 5.93 0.35
N PHE A 179 20.19 6.34 -0.24
CA PHE A 179 20.24 7.21 -1.44
C PHE A 179 20.60 6.44 -2.71
N LEU A 180 21.33 5.33 -2.58
CA LEU A 180 21.78 4.52 -3.72
C LEU A 180 20.59 4.02 -4.56
N ARG A 181 20.71 4.12 -5.89
CA ARG A 181 19.70 3.66 -6.88
C ARG A 181 18.37 4.41 -6.84
N LEU A 182 18.31 5.55 -6.15
CA LEU A 182 17.17 6.46 -6.22
C LEU A 182 17.36 7.51 -7.31
N ARG A 183 16.25 7.91 -7.93
CA ARG A 183 16.23 9.16 -8.71
C ARG A 183 16.32 10.34 -7.73
N PRO A 184 17.02 11.44 -8.05
CA PRO A 184 17.22 12.57 -7.13
C PRO A 184 15.92 13.14 -6.52
N TYR A 185 14.83 13.22 -7.29
CA TYR A 185 13.52 13.65 -6.81
C TYR A 185 12.88 12.73 -5.75
N ASN A 186 13.38 11.50 -5.60
CA ASN A 186 12.93 10.53 -4.60
C ASN A 186 13.87 10.46 -3.39
N PHE A 187 14.88 11.32 -3.30
CA PHE A 187 15.79 11.32 -2.17
C PHE A 187 15.06 11.64 -0.87
N PRO A 188 15.45 11.02 0.26
CA PRO A 188 14.87 11.29 1.57
C PRO A 188 14.81 12.77 1.92
N THR A 189 15.84 13.54 1.58
CA THR A 189 15.92 14.98 1.80
C THR A 189 14.77 15.76 1.15
N ILE A 190 14.50 15.49 -0.13
CA ILE A 190 13.38 16.10 -0.86
C ILE A 190 12.04 15.66 -0.28
N ARG A 191 11.90 14.36 0.05
CA ARG A 191 10.66 13.81 0.61
C ARG A 191 10.35 14.38 1.99
N ILE A 192 11.36 14.57 2.85
CA ILE A 192 11.22 15.24 4.15
C ILE A 192 10.81 16.71 3.97
N ALA A 193 11.43 17.45 3.05
CA ALA A 193 11.04 18.84 2.78
C ALA A 193 9.59 18.97 2.27
N GLN A 194 9.14 18.04 1.43
CA GLN A 194 7.75 17.97 0.95
C GLN A 194 6.78 17.63 2.10
N LEU A 195 7.12 16.63 2.94
CA LEU A 195 6.35 16.29 4.14
C LEU A 195 6.24 17.48 5.10
N ALA A 196 7.34 18.22 5.32
CA ALA A 196 7.32 19.39 6.18
C ALA A 196 6.29 20.42 5.71
N GLN A 197 6.22 20.70 4.41
CA GLN A 197 5.21 21.59 3.85
C GLN A 197 3.80 21.05 4.06
N LEU A 198 3.61 19.74 3.83
CA LEU A 198 2.32 19.09 3.97
C LEU A 198 1.76 19.21 5.38
N ILE A 199 2.61 18.98 6.40
CA ILE A 199 2.27 19.10 7.82
C ILE A 199 2.09 20.56 8.21
N THR A 200 2.91 21.47 7.68
CA THR A 200 2.78 22.92 7.94
C THR A 200 1.40 23.43 7.54
N LEU A 201 0.91 23.02 6.37
CA LEU A 201 -0.39 23.43 5.87
C LEU A 201 -1.54 22.68 6.55
N ASN A 202 -1.30 21.44 6.96
CA ASN A 202 -2.32 20.54 7.47
C ASN A 202 -1.76 19.75 8.68
N PRO A 203 -1.74 20.33 9.88
CA PRO A 203 -1.20 19.65 11.06
C PRO A 203 -2.11 18.49 11.53
N ARG A 204 -3.42 18.56 11.24
CA ARG A 204 -4.40 17.49 11.48
C ARG A 204 -5.10 17.10 10.17
N MET A 205 -4.47 16.18 9.47
CA MET A 205 -4.80 15.81 8.10
C MET A 205 -5.91 14.78 8.01
N PHE A 206 -6.03 13.89 9.01
CA PHE A 206 -6.93 12.74 8.89
C PHE A 206 -8.38 13.20 8.66
N ASN A 207 -8.86 14.13 9.47
CA ASN A 207 -10.22 14.67 9.32
C ASN A 207 -10.44 15.41 7.99
N GLN A 208 -9.41 16.06 7.44
CA GLN A 208 -9.52 16.74 6.15
C GLN A 208 -9.68 15.73 5.01
N PHE A 209 -8.87 14.68 4.99
CA PHE A 209 -8.98 13.62 3.99
C PHE A 209 -10.27 12.81 4.15
N LEU A 210 -10.68 12.55 5.39
CA LEU A 210 -11.94 11.84 5.67
C LEU A 210 -13.15 12.62 5.17
N ASN A 211 -13.16 13.95 5.29
CA ASN A 211 -14.29 14.80 4.89
C ASN A 211 -14.23 15.26 3.43
N ALA A 212 -13.15 14.96 2.71
CA ALA A 212 -13.08 15.21 1.28
C ALA A 212 -14.27 14.53 0.58
N LYS A 213 -14.90 15.26 -0.34
CA LYS A 213 -16.04 14.78 -1.14
C LYS A 213 -15.57 14.28 -2.51
N LYS A 214 -14.56 14.94 -3.06
CA LYS A 214 -14.02 14.64 -4.40
C LYS A 214 -12.57 14.21 -4.30
N LEU A 215 -12.16 13.28 -5.16
CA LEU A 215 -10.77 12.86 -5.29
C LEU A 215 -9.83 14.05 -5.56
N LYS A 216 -10.31 15.05 -6.31
CA LYS A 216 -9.56 16.28 -6.61
C LYS A 216 -9.15 17.06 -5.35
N GLU A 217 -10.01 17.12 -4.33
CA GLU A 217 -9.71 17.79 -3.06
C GLU A 217 -8.52 17.10 -2.35
N ILE A 218 -8.50 15.77 -2.36
CA ILE A 218 -7.38 14.97 -1.83
C ILE A 218 -6.08 15.27 -2.59
N GLN A 219 -6.16 15.31 -3.93
CA GLN A 219 -5.01 15.62 -4.78
C GLN A 219 -4.47 17.03 -4.53
N ASP A 220 -5.36 18.00 -4.31
CA ASP A 220 -4.98 19.40 -4.05
C ASP A 220 -4.32 19.56 -2.67
N ILE A 221 -4.81 18.87 -1.63
CA ILE A 221 -4.17 18.82 -0.31
C ILE A 221 -2.74 18.25 -0.42
N LEU A 222 -2.56 17.20 -1.22
CA LEU A 222 -1.25 16.56 -1.44
C LEU A 222 -0.34 17.34 -2.40
N SER A 223 -0.84 18.37 -3.09
CA SER A 223 -0.08 19.14 -4.08
C SER A 223 0.86 20.17 -3.42
N VAL A 224 1.91 19.65 -2.77
CA VAL A 224 2.92 20.45 -2.05
C VAL A 224 4.28 20.48 -2.76
N SER A 225 5.11 21.46 -2.40
CA SER A 225 6.50 21.59 -2.86
C SER A 225 7.49 21.69 -1.71
N ALA A 226 8.75 21.30 -1.97
CA ALA A 226 9.87 21.63 -1.10
C ALA A 226 10.08 23.17 -0.99
N SER A 227 10.88 23.63 -0.02
CA SER A 227 11.20 25.04 0.16
C SER A 227 12.17 25.50 -0.91
N SER A 228 12.26 26.81 -1.14
CA SER A 228 13.06 27.38 -2.24
C SER A 228 14.52 26.92 -2.26
N PHE A 229 15.12 26.64 -1.10
CA PHE A 229 16.45 26.04 -1.01
C PHE A 229 16.58 24.76 -1.85
N TRP A 230 15.54 23.93 -1.87
CA TRP A 230 15.55 22.67 -2.59
C TRP A 230 15.34 22.83 -4.09
N ASP A 231 14.93 23.99 -4.60
CA ASP A 231 14.66 24.17 -6.02
C ASP A 231 15.95 23.96 -6.84
N ASN A 232 17.09 24.32 -6.27
CA ASN A 232 18.43 24.08 -6.81
C ASN A 232 19.28 23.08 -5.98
N HIS A 233 18.68 22.24 -5.12
CA HIS A 233 19.41 21.21 -4.35
C HIS A 233 18.68 19.87 -4.35
N PHE A 234 19.43 18.78 -4.24
CA PHE A 234 18.87 17.45 -3.93
C PHE A 234 19.31 16.92 -2.55
N ASN A 235 20.38 17.48 -2.01
CA ASN A 235 20.92 17.24 -0.67
C ASN A 235 21.54 18.55 -0.16
N PHE A 236 22.04 18.58 1.07
CA PHE A 236 22.67 19.77 1.66
C PHE A 236 24.10 20.06 1.14
N GLU A 237 24.59 19.35 0.12
CA GLU A 237 26.00 19.44 -0.34
C GLU A 237 26.12 19.94 -1.77
N SER A 238 25.17 19.56 -2.63
CA SER A 238 25.31 19.70 -4.07
C SER A 238 24.15 20.48 -4.67
N LYS A 239 24.52 21.51 -5.43
CA LYS A 239 23.61 22.28 -6.27
C LYS A 239 23.24 21.47 -7.51
N SER A 240 21.96 21.48 -7.88
CA SER A 240 21.49 20.91 -9.14
C SER A 240 21.77 21.88 -10.30
N LYS A 241 22.02 21.32 -11.49
CA LYS A 241 22.30 22.10 -12.71
C LYS A 241 21.14 23.00 -13.13
N GLN A 242 19.92 22.66 -12.74
CA GLN A 242 18.70 23.40 -13.05
C GLN A 242 17.94 23.69 -11.78
N GLU A 243 17.38 24.90 -11.70
CA GLU A 243 16.45 25.31 -10.67
C GLU A 243 15.04 24.88 -11.09
N ASN A 244 14.43 24.01 -10.28
CA ASN A 244 13.11 23.47 -10.54
C ASN A 244 12.41 23.19 -9.22
N GLN A 245 11.20 23.72 -9.06
CA GLN A 245 10.38 23.43 -7.89
C GLN A 245 10.24 21.93 -7.65
N LYS A 246 10.62 21.47 -6.45
CA LYS A 246 10.51 20.05 -6.09
C LYS A 246 9.10 19.73 -5.61
N LYS A 247 8.15 19.70 -6.55
CA LYS A 247 6.75 19.34 -6.30
C LYS A 247 6.56 17.84 -6.09
N LEU A 248 5.54 17.48 -5.32
CA LEU A 248 5.09 16.09 -5.21
C LEU A 248 4.47 15.65 -6.55
N GLY A 249 5.09 14.70 -7.23
CA GLY A 249 4.63 14.25 -8.54
C GLY A 249 3.30 13.49 -8.48
N ALA A 250 2.49 13.58 -9.54
CA ALA A 250 1.16 12.95 -9.62
C ALA A 250 1.18 11.44 -9.33
N GLN A 251 2.21 10.72 -9.78
CA GLN A 251 2.35 9.29 -9.47
C GLN A 251 2.57 9.03 -7.97
N THR A 252 3.31 9.90 -7.27
CA THR A 252 3.48 9.77 -5.81
C THR A 252 2.17 10.11 -5.09
N ILE A 253 1.47 11.16 -5.52
CA ILE A 253 0.14 11.52 -4.99
C ILE A 253 -0.81 10.33 -5.11
N ASN A 254 -0.98 9.76 -6.30
CA ASN A 254 -1.84 8.60 -6.50
C ASN A 254 -1.40 7.40 -5.65
N ASN A 255 -0.09 7.18 -5.47
CA ASN A 255 0.41 6.11 -4.63
C ASN A 255 0.03 6.29 -3.15
N LEU A 256 0.10 7.51 -2.63
CA LEU A 256 -0.36 7.84 -1.27
C LEU A 256 -1.87 7.64 -1.15
N ILE A 257 -2.65 8.05 -2.15
CA ILE A 257 -4.11 7.87 -2.14
C ILE A 257 -4.47 6.39 -2.09
N ILE A 258 -3.87 5.58 -2.96
CA ILE A 258 -4.15 4.14 -3.07
C ILE A 258 -3.73 3.38 -1.81
N ASN A 259 -2.59 3.73 -1.21
CA ASN A 259 -2.02 2.90 -0.14
C ASN A 259 -2.22 3.44 1.27
N VAL A 260 -2.64 4.70 1.42
CA VAL A 260 -2.87 5.34 2.72
C VAL A 260 -4.30 5.86 2.82
N ILE A 261 -4.68 6.82 1.97
CA ILE A 261 -5.96 7.52 2.14
C ILE A 261 -7.13 6.53 2.00
N ILE A 262 -7.20 5.80 0.88
CA ILE A 262 -8.31 4.86 0.62
C ILE A 262 -8.39 3.75 1.69
N PRO A 263 -7.31 3.00 2.01
CA PRO A 263 -7.38 1.94 3.01
C PRO A 263 -7.73 2.43 4.43
N VAL A 264 -7.21 3.60 4.84
CA VAL A 264 -7.54 4.17 6.15
C VAL A 264 -9.00 4.63 6.18
N THR A 265 -9.50 5.29 5.13
CA THR A 265 -10.91 5.69 5.02
C THR A 265 -11.83 4.47 5.01
N PHE A 266 -11.49 3.42 4.26
CA PHE A 266 -12.22 2.16 4.23
C PHE A 266 -12.35 1.56 5.64
N LEU A 267 -11.23 1.37 6.34
CA LEU A 267 -11.23 0.82 7.69
C LEU A 267 -11.98 1.70 8.69
N TYR A 268 -11.83 3.02 8.59
CA TYR A 268 -12.57 3.95 9.46
C TYR A 268 -14.08 3.77 9.27
N GLY A 269 -14.56 3.75 8.03
CA GLY A 269 -15.97 3.50 7.70
C GLY A 269 -16.48 2.17 8.26
N LYS A 270 -15.70 1.10 8.12
CA LYS A 270 -16.00 -0.23 8.71
C LYS A 270 -16.07 -0.18 10.24
N THR A 271 -15.15 0.55 10.88
CA THR A 271 -15.06 0.63 12.35
C THR A 271 -16.27 1.32 12.97
N ILE A 272 -16.83 2.32 12.28
CA ILE A 272 -18.03 3.06 12.74
C ILE A 272 -19.33 2.57 12.10
N ASN A 273 -19.31 1.43 11.39
CA ASN A 273 -20.44 0.88 10.64
C ASN A 273 -21.12 1.89 9.69
N ASN A 274 -20.32 2.70 8.99
CA ASN A 274 -20.79 3.68 8.01
C ASN A 274 -20.48 3.20 6.59
N GLU A 275 -21.50 2.70 5.90
CA GLU A 275 -21.38 2.18 4.53
C GLU A 275 -21.08 3.28 3.50
N ASP A 276 -21.56 4.51 3.69
CA ASP A 276 -21.30 5.61 2.76
C ASP A 276 -19.80 5.92 2.68
N ILE A 277 -19.08 5.87 3.80
CA ILE A 277 -17.62 6.06 3.83
C ILE A 277 -16.89 4.91 3.14
N VAL A 278 -17.37 3.68 3.31
CA VAL A 278 -16.81 2.49 2.64
C VAL A 278 -16.99 2.61 1.13
N VAL A 279 -18.21 2.88 0.66
CA VAL A 279 -18.52 3.09 -0.76
C VAL A 279 -17.72 4.25 -1.34
N LYS A 280 -17.61 5.36 -0.61
CA LYS A 280 -16.78 6.51 -1.02
C LYS A 280 -15.32 6.11 -1.27
N SER A 281 -14.74 5.29 -0.40
CA SER A 281 -13.35 4.83 -0.55
C SER A 281 -13.16 3.97 -1.81
N LEU A 282 -14.15 3.15 -2.17
CA LEU A 282 -14.15 2.34 -3.39
C LEU A 282 -14.32 3.22 -4.64
N ASN A 283 -15.24 4.19 -4.60
CA ASN A 283 -15.46 5.14 -5.70
C ASN A 283 -14.19 5.94 -6.03
N TRP A 284 -13.44 6.39 -5.00
CA TRP A 284 -12.14 7.04 -5.23
C TRP A 284 -11.14 6.13 -5.94
N LEU A 285 -11.19 4.82 -5.70
CA LEU A 285 -10.34 3.85 -6.38
C LEU A 285 -10.76 3.63 -7.84
N GLU A 286 -12.06 3.75 -8.15
CA GLU A 286 -12.57 3.70 -9.52
C GLU A 286 -12.28 4.97 -10.34
N GLU A 287 -12.28 6.13 -9.68
CA GLU A 287 -11.95 7.42 -10.33
C GLU A 287 -10.47 7.54 -10.70
N LEU A 288 -9.59 6.84 -9.98
CA LEU A 288 -8.16 6.84 -10.24
C LEU A 288 -7.81 6.02 -11.49
N LYS A 289 -6.86 6.53 -12.28
CA LYS A 289 -6.29 5.77 -13.42
C LYS A 289 -5.61 4.49 -12.93
N SER A 290 -5.67 3.45 -13.76
CA SER A 290 -4.91 2.22 -13.52
C SER A 290 -3.44 2.51 -13.26
N GLU A 291 -2.88 1.78 -12.29
CA GLU A 291 -1.45 1.82 -12.03
C GLU A 291 -0.65 1.29 -13.22
N ASN A 292 0.58 1.78 -13.37
CA ASN A 292 1.52 1.31 -14.36
C ASN A 292 2.71 0.62 -13.66
N ASN A 293 2.67 -0.70 -13.64
CA ASN A 293 3.74 -1.55 -13.12
C ASN A 293 3.81 -2.87 -13.91
N SER A 294 4.88 -3.65 -13.69
CA SER A 294 5.13 -4.88 -14.43
C SER A 294 4.01 -5.92 -14.33
N ILE A 295 3.31 -6.00 -13.19
CA ILE A 295 2.17 -6.93 -13.02
C ILE A 295 1.03 -6.54 -13.95
N ILE A 296 0.68 -5.24 -14.00
CA ILE A 296 -0.39 -4.74 -14.88
C ILE A 296 -0.01 -4.88 -16.36
N LEU A 297 1.26 -4.62 -16.71
CA LEU A 297 1.74 -4.82 -18.08
C LEU A 297 1.64 -6.30 -18.52
N ASN A 298 1.95 -7.24 -17.62
CA ASN A 298 1.83 -8.67 -17.91
C ASN A 298 0.36 -9.12 -18.05
N TRP A 299 -0.55 -8.60 -17.22
CA TRP A 299 -1.99 -8.85 -17.40
C TRP A 299 -2.50 -8.31 -18.73
N LYS A 300 -2.05 -7.10 -19.12
CA LYS A 300 -2.38 -6.51 -20.42
C LYS A 300 -1.89 -7.39 -21.58
N ALA A 301 -0.71 -8.00 -21.47
CA ALA A 301 -0.20 -8.95 -22.46
C ALA A 301 -1.10 -10.21 -22.60
N LEU A 302 -1.80 -10.59 -21.52
CA LEU A 302 -2.83 -11.65 -21.52
C LEU A 302 -4.22 -11.14 -21.95
N LYS A 303 -4.30 -9.95 -22.55
CA LYS A 303 -5.54 -9.27 -22.98
C LYS A 303 -6.50 -8.92 -21.83
N ILE A 304 -6.03 -8.92 -20.57
CA ILE A 304 -6.78 -8.45 -19.40
C ILE A 304 -6.36 -7.02 -19.08
N ASN A 305 -7.23 -6.06 -19.36
CA ASN A 305 -6.98 -4.64 -19.14
C ASN A 305 -7.60 -4.18 -17.82
N ALA A 306 -6.87 -3.32 -17.09
CA ALA A 306 -7.42 -2.55 -15.98
C ALA A 306 -7.71 -1.11 -16.44
N ASN A 307 -8.95 -0.67 -16.27
CA ASN A 307 -9.39 0.67 -16.66
C ASN A 307 -9.10 1.69 -15.55
N ASN A 308 -9.10 1.26 -14.29
CA ASN A 308 -8.93 2.11 -13.11
C ASN A 308 -8.05 1.48 -12.03
N ALA A 309 -7.80 2.23 -10.94
CA ALA A 309 -7.01 1.75 -9.82
C ALA A 309 -7.68 0.57 -9.12
N LEU A 310 -9.02 0.50 -9.08
CA LEU A 310 -9.74 -0.62 -8.47
C LEU A 310 -9.37 -1.95 -9.14
N GLN A 311 -9.49 -2.00 -10.46
CA GLN A 311 -9.16 -3.20 -11.24
C GLN A 311 -7.67 -3.53 -11.19
N SER A 312 -6.78 -2.53 -11.28
CA SER A 312 -5.34 -2.80 -11.17
C SER A 312 -4.93 -3.29 -9.78
N GLN A 313 -5.53 -2.76 -8.72
CA GLN A 313 -5.32 -3.25 -7.37
C GLN A 313 -5.82 -4.69 -7.18
N ALA A 314 -6.98 -5.02 -7.76
CA ALA A 314 -7.53 -6.37 -7.78
C ALA A 314 -6.66 -7.36 -8.57
N LEU A 315 -6.13 -6.97 -9.73
CA LEU A 315 -5.24 -7.81 -10.53
C LEU A 315 -3.89 -8.09 -9.85
N ILE A 316 -3.38 -7.12 -9.08
CA ILE A 316 -2.20 -7.32 -8.24
C ILE A 316 -2.52 -8.30 -7.11
N GLU A 317 -3.71 -8.20 -6.50
CA GLU A 317 -4.16 -9.15 -5.47
C GLU A 317 -4.30 -10.57 -6.04
N LEU A 318 -4.98 -10.70 -7.19
CA LEU A 318 -5.12 -11.95 -7.94
C LEU A 318 -3.76 -12.59 -8.20
N LYS A 319 -2.80 -11.81 -8.72
CA LYS A 319 -1.47 -12.33 -9.02
C LYS A 319 -0.75 -12.81 -7.76
N ASN A 320 -0.70 -11.99 -6.71
CA ASN A 320 0.16 -12.25 -5.56
C ASN A 320 -0.44 -13.26 -4.58
N ASN A 321 -1.77 -13.23 -4.36
CA ASN A 321 -2.43 -14.03 -3.33
C ASN A 321 -3.19 -15.26 -3.85
N TYR A 322 -3.43 -15.34 -5.16
CA TYR A 322 -4.05 -16.51 -5.79
C TYR A 322 -3.13 -17.19 -6.79
N CYS A 323 -2.78 -16.53 -7.90
CA CYS A 323 -2.05 -17.16 -9.01
C CYS A 323 -0.66 -17.67 -8.59
N SER A 324 0.10 -16.87 -7.86
CA SER A 324 1.46 -17.24 -7.43
C SER A 324 1.47 -18.34 -6.37
N LYS A 325 0.33 -18.54 -5.69
CA LYS A 325 0.10 -19.60 -4.70
C LYS A 325 -0.72 -20.78 -5.27
N LYS A 326 -1.01 -20.77 -6.59
CA LYS A 326 -1.83 -21.76 -7.31
C LYS A 326 -3.19 -22.06 -6.66
N LYS A 327 -3.84 -21.05 -6.06
CA LYS A 327 -5.17 -21.18 -5.42
C LYS A 327 -6.32 -21.18 -6.44
N CYS A 328 -6.20 -21.95 -7.53
CA CYS A 328 -7.19 -21.96 -8.62
C CYS A 328 -8.58 -22.42 -8.16
N LEU A 329 -8.66 -23.35 -7.19
CA LEU A 329 -9.91 -23.81 -6.58
C LEU A 329 -10.66 -22.70 -5.80
N ASN A 330 -9.94 -21.66 -5.35
CA ASN A 330 -10.54 -20.53 -4.63
C ASN A 330 -10.76 -19.30 -5.54
N CYS A 331 -10.40 -19.39 -6.82
CA CYS A 331 -10.46 -18.30 -7.77
C CYS A 331 -11.66 -18.50 -8.71
N SER A 332 -12.52 -17.50 -8.89
CA SER A 332 -13.68 -17.63 -9.80
C SER A 332 -13.27 -17.95 -11.24
N ILE A 333 -12.15 -17.40 -11.72
CA ILE A 333 -11.59 -17.72 -13.05
C ILE A 333 -11.16 -19.19 -13.10
N GLY A 334 -10.47 -19.67 -12.07
CA GLY A 334 -10.05 -21.07 -11.98
C GLY A 334 -11.25 -22.01 -11.93
N ASN A 335 -12.23 -21.73 -11.08
CA ASN A 335 -13.46 -22.51 -10.94
C ASN A 335 -14.30 -22.57 -12.22
N LYS A 336 -14.32 -21.49 -13.01
CA LYS A 336 -14.97 -21.49 -14.33
C LYS A 336 -14.27 -22.45 -15.29
N LEU A 337 -12.94 -22.43 -15.33
CA LEU A 337 -12.14 -23.29 -16.21
C LEU A 337 -12.21 -24.76 -15.78
N LEU A 338 -12.25 -25.06 -14.49
CA LEU A 338 -12.37 -26.43 -13.98
C LEU A 338 -13.65 -27.13 -14.43
N LYS A 339 -14.76 -26.38 -14.50
CA LYS A 339 -16.09 -26.90 -14.86
C LYS A 339 -16.32 -26.97 -16.36
N GLN A 340 -15.38 -26.53 -17.18
CA GLN A 340 -15.50 -26.67 -18.63
C GLN A 340 -15.19 -28.11 -19.03
N SER A 341 -16.15 -28.72 -19.72
CA SER A 341 -15.88 -29.88 -20.54
C SER A 341 -15.15 -29.40 -21.79
N ASN A 342 -14.02 -30.02 -22.13
CA ASN A 342 -13.36 -29.80 -23.41
C ASN A 342 -14.28 -30.19 -24.57
#